data_AF-A0A4S2CW10-F1
#
_entry.id   AF-A0A4S2CW10-F1
#
_cell.length_a   1.000
_cell.length_b   1.000
_cell.length_c   1.000
_cell.angle_alpha   90.00
_cell.angle_beta   90.00
_cell.angle_gamma   90.00
#
_symmetry.space_group_name_H-M   'P 1'
#
loop_
_entity.id
_entity.type
_entity.pdbx_description
1 polymer ?
#
loop_
_entity_poly.entity_id
_entity_poly.type
_entity_poly.pdbx_seq_one_letter_code
_entity_poly.pdbx_strand_id
1 'polypeptide(L)'
;MRSRRNAVSEKTLADGLRAAALLYTFCEDRLNASLDELFADGHRLTVNDLEQLIEYLRVGQGEIRSVRALATIGQCVPNIERFLRWLARLMDRGGKGYVPPSELTLYDEQLRLTFSDLRAFRSRGKRIEPLAAGDDVALWELIGPIRRKDGRYETPLRFPDHNPWHPKTRLRNWIGALLARDSGLRRGEVGKLRTDDVRNVEGPCIAVVRRPQDVLDTRTSANRPKVKTVERELPISNVLALAIRQYSHTLLRDGGRRGARTPYLLVTEEGTPISGSSLDAIWKAVNGRLSRRMSWHVLRTPGPKRLRTICWSSIWVVRTHRKWCSECCERWEAGRPHRTRLLLTSRMRLRSVAMLTCESAMQDSIRSWGMTPTPDRHLSERRRDLPALPERVLIKDRQDLSTEGDIWRLRANSDGGGYVSIDFRPLIGVASTRFIEIVKRFVARKARTYLAWSLANITFAVSRAARYWSQRSRGRRVDWSTLRIADFQALLSYGLESPQGVGGNDFAHLRAIYAWGAHVARLTDFDPLLALQLKAIKAPGNMKGRKVLGSNPEEGSFTPEEVELLDKALKRGVGDPKGVIIAQLFQELGLRPIQVLRTRCSGLRRFEANVVESGETRTLVRYVLSIRRPPGIE
;
A
#
# COMPACT_ATOMS: atom_id res chain seq x y z
N MET A 1 -24.22 -5.56 -17.62
CA MET A 1 -24.13 -4.47 -16.61
C MET A 1 -25.32 -4.37 -15.63
N ARG A 2 -26.55 -4.81 -15.97
CA ARG A 2 -27.74 -4.67 -15.10
C ARG A 2 -27.60 -5.36 -13.73
N SER A 3 -27.05 -6.58 -13.65
CA SER A 3 -26.83 -7.27 -12.35
C SER A 3 -25.78 -6.58 -11.46
N ARG A 4 -24.77 -5.95 -12.05
CA ARG A 4 -23.75 -5.17 -11.31
C ARG A 4 -24.32 -3.89 -10.70
N ARG A 5 -25.30 -3.25 -11.33
CA ARG A 5 -25.91 -1.99 -10.83
C ARG A 5 -26.48 -2.17 -9.42
N ASN A 6 -26.93 -3.37 -9.08
CA ASN A 6 -27.46 -3.73 -7.76
C ASN A 6 -26.38 -4.23 -6.79
N ALA A 7 -25.19 -4.59 -7.27
CA ALA A 7 -24.12 -5.22 -6.47
C ALA A 7 -22.93 -4.28 -6.13
N VAL A 8 -22.80 -3.12 -6.79
CA VAL A 8 -21.71 -2.17 -6.52
C VAL A 8 -22.22 -0.83 -6.00
N SER A 9 -21.43 -0.18 -5.13
CA SER A 9 -21.78 1.15 -4.63
C SER A 9 -21.83 2.19 -5.77
N GLU A 10 -22.73 3.17 -5.68
CA GLU A 10 -22.84 4.27 -6.66
C GLU A 10 -21.51 4.98 -6.91
N LYS A 11 -20.65 5.11 -5.89
CA LYS A 11 -19.31 5.70 -6.05
C LYS A 11 -18.44 4.84 -6.96
N THR A 12 -18.42 3.52 -6.74
CA THR A 12 -17.66 2.58 -7.57
C THR A 12 -18.15 2.62 -9.01
N LEU A 13 -19.47 2.71 -9.22
CA LEU A 13 -20.06 2.86 -10.54
C LEU A 13 -19.62 4.18 -11.20
N ALA A 14 -19.74 5.30 -10.50
CA ALA A 14 -19.32 6.61 -11.01
C ALA A 14 -17.82 6.67 -11.32
N ASP A 15 -16.98 6.12 -10.45
CA ASP A 15 -15.52 6.06 -10.68
C ASP A 15 -15.18 5.13 -11.87
N GLY A 16 -16.00 4.11 -12.15
CA GLY A 16 -15.90 3.27 -13.34
C GLY A 16 -16.35 3.96 -14.62
N LEU A 17 -17.50 4.65 -14.60
CA LEU A 17 -18.01 5.41 -15.75
C LEU A 17 -17.08 6.56 -16.13
N ARG A 18 -16.48 7.26 -15.17
CA ARG A 18 -15.46 8.28 -15.46
C ARG A 18 -14.21 7.70 -16.12
N ALA A 19 -13.82 6.49 -15.73
CA ALA A 19 -12.67 5.82 -16.34
C ALA A 19 -12.99 5.40 -17.79
N ALA A 20 -14.22 4.91 -18.04
CA ALA A 20 -14.69 4.61 -19.38
C ALA A 20 -14.75 5.88 -20.24
N ALA A 21 -15.42 6.94 -19.77
CA ALA A 21 -15.52 8.21 -20.49
C ALA A 21 -14.13 8.76 -20.88
N LEU A 22 -13.16 8.73 -19.95
CA LEU A 22 -11.79 9.14 -20.24
C LEU A 22 -11.14 8.33 -21.36
N LEU A 23 -11.40 7.02 -21.41
CA LEU A 23 -10.86 6.16 -22.47
C LEU A 23 -11.49 6.45 -23.82
N TYR A 24 -12.81 6.69 -23.89
CA TYR A 24 -13.47 7.12 -25.12
C TYR A 24 -12.88 8.43 -25.63
N THR A 25 -12.79 9.46 -24.78
CA THR A 25 -12.21 10.75 -25.16
C THR A 25 -10.74 10.61 -25.58
N PHE A 26 -9.95 9.76 -24.90
CA PHE A 26 -8.58 9.49 -25.34
C PHE A 26 -8.51 8.88 -26.74
N CYS A 27 -9.35 7.89 -27.04
CA CYS A 27 -9.37 7.24 -28.34
C CYS A 27 -9.79 8.20 -29.45
N GLU A 28 -10.79 9.05 -29.19
CA GLU A 28 -11.21 10.11 -30.10
C GLU A 28 -10.08 11.15 -30.31
N ASP A 29 -9.56 11.72 -29.23
CA ASP A 29 -8.56 12.81 -29.27
C ASP A 29 -7.20 12.39 -29.87
N ARG A 30 -6.76 11.16 -29.60
CA ARG A 30 -5.36 10.73 -29.85
C ARG A 30 -5.23 9.63 -30.88
N LEU A 31 -6.22 8.74 -30.96
CA LEU A 31 -6.20 7.63 -31.91
C LEU A 31 -7.12 7.89 -33.10
N ASN A 32 -7.93 8.96 -33.07
CA ASN A 32 -8.94 9.28 -34.09
C ASN A 32 -9.83 8.06 -34.42
N ALA A 33 -10.23 7.32 -33.38
CA ALA A 33 -10.98 6.08 -33.52
C ALA A 33 -12.01 5.94 -32.39
N SER A 34 -13.15 5.30 -32.69
CA SER A 34 -14.09 4.89 -31.66
C SER A 34 -13.51 3.75 -30.83
N LEU A 35 -13.63 3.83 -29.50
CA LEU A 35 -13.15 2.78 -28.60
C LEU A 35 -13.86 1.45 -28.86
N ASP A 36 -15.14 1.47 -29.25
CA ASP A 36 -15.89 0.24 -29.53
C ASP A 36 -15.43 -0.42 -30.82
N GLU A 37 -15.19 0.37 -31.87
CA GLU A 37 -14.63 -0.10 -33.15
C GLU A 37 -13.23 -0.67 -32.95
N LEU A 38 -12.38 0.03 -32.18
CA LEU A 38 -11.02 -0.41 -31.88
C LEU A 38 -10.98 -1.73 -31.12
N PHE A 39 -12.06 -2.16 -30.48
CA PHE A 39 -12.14 -3.46 -29.80
C PHE A 39 -13.12 -4.44 -30.48
N ALA A 40 -13.77 -4.07 -31.59
CA ALA A 40 -14.84 -4.87 -32.22
C ALA A 40 -14.37 -6.27 -32.63
N ASP A 41 -13.15 -6.39 -33.14
CA ASP A 41 -12.58 -7.65 -33.64
C ASP A 41 -11.52 -8.26 -32.71
N GLY A 42 -11.56 -7.92 -31.42
CA GLY A 42 -10.60 -8.44 -30.43
C GLY A 42 -9.24 -7.74 -30.48
N HIS A 43 -9.17 -6.67 -31.25
CA HIS A 43 -8.12 -5.66 -31.18
C HIS A 43 -8.00 -5.11 -29.75
N ARG A 44 -6.77 -4.67 -29.43
CA ARG A 44 -6.34 -4.24 -28.11
C ARG A 44 -5.40 -3.06 -28.30
N LEU A 45 -5.41 -2.13 -27.34
CA LEU A 45 -4.44 -1.04 -27.33
C LEU A 45 -3.01 -1.58 -27.41
N THR A 46 -2.26 -1.05 -28.36
CA THR A 46 -0.85 -1.38 -28.58
C THR A 46 0.02 -0.79 -27.46
N VAL A 47 1.31 -1.11 -27.46
CA VAL A 47 2.28 -0.48 -26.54
C VAL A 47 2.27 1.03 -26.70
N ASN A 48 2.32 1.50 -27.96
CA ASN A 48 2.33 2.92 -28.28
C ASN A 48 1.06 3.61 -27.78
N ASP A 49 -0.11 3.01 -27.98
CA ASP A 49 -1.38 3.58 -27.53
C ASP A 49 -1.44 3.67 -26.00
N LEU A 50 -0.92 2.66 -25.29
CA LEU A 50 -0.86 2.67 -23.83
C LEU A 50 0.13 3.73 -23.30
N GLU A 51 1.23 3.97 -24.00
CA GLU A 51 2.17 5.05 -23.63
C GLU A 51 1.56 6.43 -23.89
N GLN A 52 0.88 6.62 -25.02
CA GLN A 52 0.10 7.82 -25.31
C GLN A 52 -1.01 8.03 -24.27
N LEU A 53 -1.70 6.98 -23.84
CA LEU A 53 -2.71 7.05 -22.78
C LEU A 53 -2.10 7.46 -21.44
N ILE A 54 -0.93 6.92 -21.08
CA ILE A 54 -0.22 7.33 -19.86
C ILE A 54 0.13 8.81 -19.91
N GLU A 55 0.59 9.30 -21.06
CA GLU A 55 0.92 10.71 -21.22
C GLU A 55 -0.33 11.59 -21.20
N TYR A 56 -1.38 11.20 -21.90
CA TYR A 56 -2.70 11.85 -21.86
C TYR A 56 -3.23 11.97 -20.42
N LEU A 57 -3.12 10.89 -19.64
CA LEU A 57 -3.49 10.87 -18.22
C LEU A 57 -2.66 11.83 -17.37
N ARG A 58 -1.37 12.02 -17.68
CA ARG A 58 -0.45 12.90 -16.96
C ARG A 58 -0.69 14.37 -17.27
N VAL A 59 -0.84 14.71 -18.55
CA VAL A 59 -1.09 16.08 -18.99
C VAL A 59 -2.50 16.53 -18.56
N GLY A 60 -3.45 15.58 -18.48
CA GLY A 60 -4.83 15.88 -18.11
C GLY A 60 -5.56 16.62 -19.24
N GLN A 61 -5.35 16.18 -20.49
CA GLN A 61 -6.09 16.70 -21.65
C GLN A 61 -7.47 16.04 -21.77
N GLY A 62 -8.37 16.68 -22.53
CA GLY A 62 -9.82 16.45 -22.54
C GLY A 62 -10.58 17.59 -21.83
N GLU A 63 -11.83 17.87 -22.21
CA GLU A 63 -12.66 19.01 -21.71
C GLU A 63 -12.79 19.12 -20.18
N ILE A 64 -12.31 18.14 -19.43
CA ILE A 64 -12.30 18.10 -17.97
C ILE A 64 -10.99 18.72 -17.44
N ARG A 65 -11.00 20.06 -17.34
CA ARG A 65 -10.03 20.99 -16.71
C ARG A 65 -8.84 20.37 -15.93
N SER A 66 -7.65 20.81 -16.35
CA SER A 66 -6.33 20.89 -15.68
C SER A 66 -5.52 19.61 -15.39
N VAL A 67 -4.19 19.78 -15.38
CA VAL A 67 -3.18 18.78 -15.00
C VAL A 67 -3.62 18.08 -13.71
N ARG A 68 -3.92 16.79 -13.81
CA ARG A 68 -4.40 16.01 -12.65
C ARG A 68 -3.23 15.70 -11.74
N ALA A 69 -3.43 15.87 -10.43
CA ALA A 69 -2.45 15.40 -9.45
C ALA A 69 -2.16 13.89 -9.65
N LEU A 70 -0.88 13.50 -9.58
CA LEU A 70 -0.45 12.10 -9.78
C LEU A 70 -1.18 11.08 -8.88
N ALA A 71 -1.57 11.50 -7.68
CA ALA A 71 -2.38 10.69 -6.77
C ALA A 71 -3.79 10.42 -7.33
N THR A 72 -4.41 11.40 -7.99
CA THR A 72 -5.71 11.26 -8.66
C THR A 72 -5.60 10.32 -9.85
N ILE A 73 -4.53 10.45 -10.65
CA ILE A 73 -4.24 9.54 -11.77
C ILE A 73 -4.09 8.10 -11.24
N GLY A 74 -3.26 7.90 -10.21
CA GLY A 74 -3.07 6.59 -9.58
C GLY A 74 -4.36 5.99 -8.98
N GLN A 75 -5.37 6.80 -8.63
CA GLN A 75 -6.67 6.32 -8.19
C GLN A 75 -7.58 5.88 -9.36
N CYS A 76 -7.44 6.48 -10.54
CA CYS A 76 -8.23 6.13 -11.73
C CYS A 76 -7.71 4.88 -12.45
N VAL A 77 -6.39 4.69 -12.46
CA VAL A 77 -5.71 3.59 -13.18
C VAL A 77 -6.30 2.20 -12.93
N PRO A 78 -6.64 1.78 -11.69
CA PRO A 78 -7.26 0.47 -11.48
C PRO A 78 -8.61 0.27 -12.18
N ASN A 79 -9.39 1.35 -12.34
CA ASN A 79 -10.67 1.29 -13.06
C ASN A 79 -10.45 1.25 -14.57
N ILE A 80 -9.47 2.01 -15.09
CA ILE A 80 -9.04 1.98 -16.48
C ILE A 80 -8.55 0.58 -16.86
N GLU A 81 -7.62 0.01 -16.08
CA GLU A 81 -7.14 -1.36 -16.29
C GLU A 81 -8.31 -2.36 -16.31
N ARG A 82 -9.21 -2.29 -15.32
CA ARG A 82 -10.35 -3.20 -15.24
C ARG A 82 -11.27 -3.07 -16.47
N PHE A 83 -11.46 -1.86 -16.97
CA PHE A 83 -12.29 -1.62 -18.15
C PHE A 83 -11.63 -2.17 -19.42
N LEU A 84 -10.33 -1.90 -19.63
CA LEU A 84 -9.57 -2.45 -20.75
C LEU A 84 -9.54 -3.99 -20.74
N ARG A 85 -9.40 -4.62 -19.56
CA ARG A 85 -9.50 -6.08 -19.41
C ARG A 85 -10.88 -6.62 -19.78
N TRP A 86 -11.94 -5.89 -19.44
CA TRP A 86 -13.30 -6.26 -19.82
C TRP A 86 -13.53 -6.08 -21.32
N LEU A 87 -13.04 -4.98 -21.92
CA LEU A 87 -13.12 -4.74 -23.36
C LEU A 87 -12.41 -5.82 -24.18
N ALA A 88 -11.22 -6.26 -23.73
CA ALA A 88 -10.46 -7.33 -24.39
C ALA A 88 -11.18 -8.69 -24.40
N ARG A 89 -12.20 -8.90 -23.55
CA ARG A 89 -12.99 -10.13 -23.49
C ARG A 89 -14.25 -10.00 -24.34
N LEU A 90 -14.12 -10.25 -25.64
CA LEU A 90 -15.21 -10.20 -26.63
C LEU A 90 -16.49 -10.92 -26.18
N MET A 91 -16.37 -12.15 -25.69
CA MET A 91 -17.52 -12.94 -25.24
C MET A 91 -18.26 -12.31 -24.05
N ASP A 92 -17.54 -11.64 -23.13
CA ASP A 92 -18.15 -10.93 -21.99
C ASP A 92 -18.98 -9.70 -22.44
N ARG A 93 -18.81 -9.27 -23.70
CA ARG A 93 -19.57 -8.18 -24.34
C ARG A 93 -20.67 -8.69 -25.27
N GLY A 94 -20.81 -10.00 -25.45
CA GLY A 94 -21.73 -10.59 -26.42
C GLY A 94 -21.19 -10.63 -27.86
N GLY A 95 -19.89 -10.37 -28.05
CA GLY A 95 -19.23 -10.54 -29.34
C GLY A 95 -19.04 -12.02 -29.70
N LYS A 96 -18.98 -12.33 -31.00
CA LYS A 96 -18.80 -13.70 -31.52
C LYS A 96 -17.33 -14.14 -31.60
N GLY A 97 -16.38 -13.21 -31.49
CA GLY A 97 -14.94 -13.51 -31.59
C GLY A 97 -14.41 -14.26 -30.36
N TYR A 98 -13.62 -15.29 -30.60
CA TYR A 98 -12.88 -16.01 -29.57
C TYR A 98 -11.46 -15.44 -29.44
N VAL A 99 -11.06 -15.08 -28.22
CA VAL A 99 -9.69 -14.68 -27.91
C VAL A 99 -9.05 -15.76 -27.04
N PRO A 100 -7.92 -16.34 -27.45
CA PRO A 100 -7.23 -17.35 -26.65
C PRO A 100 -6.92 -16.86 -25.23
N PRO A 101 -7.13 -17.68 -24.18
CA PRO A 101 -6.81 -17.33 -22.80
C PRO A 101 -5.35 -16.93 -22.57
N SER A 102 -4.41 -17.50 -23.34
CA SER A 102 -2.99 -17.14 -23.32
C SER A 102 -2.78 -15.67 -23.71
N GLU A 103 -3.42 -15.20 -24.79
CA GLU A 103 -3.33 -13.81 -25.22
C GLU A 103 -3.98 -12.84 -24.23
N LEU A 104 -5.11 -13.22 -23.63
CA LEU A 104 -5.73 -12.43 -22.56
C LEU A 104 -4.79 -12.31 -21.35
N THR A 105 -4.10 -13.38 -20.99
CA THR A 105 -3.11 -13.38 -19.90
C THR A 105 -1.92 -12.46 -20.23
N LEU A 106 -1.43 -12.51 -21.46
CA LEU A 106 -0.35 -11.62 -21.94
C LEU A 106 -0.78 -10.15 -21.91
N TYR A 107 -2.00 -9.85 -22.36
CA TYR A 107 -2.55 -8.50 -22.31
C TYR A 107 -2.75 -8.01 -20.88
N ASP A 108 -3.25 -8.86 -19.98
CA ASP A 108 -3.41 -8.55 -18.56
C ASP A 108 -2.06 -8.19 -17.91
N GLU A 109 -1.00 -8.91 -18.25
CA GLU A 109 0.36 -8.63 -17.79
C GLU A 109 0.93 -7.34 -18.37
N GLN A 110 0.72 -7.09 -19.66
CA GLN A 110 1.08 -5.83 -20.30
C GLN A 110 0.42 -4.65 -19.57
N LEU A 111 -0.91 -4.66 -19.40
CA LEU A 111 -1.62 -3.62 -18.65
C LEU A 111 -1.05 -3.45 -17.25
N ARG A 112 -0.85 -4.56 -16.53
CA ARG A 112 -0.33 -4.54 -15.16
C ARG A 112 1.05 -3.90 -15.09
N LEU A 113 1.95 -4.18 -16.03
CA LEU A 113 3.32 -3.66 -16.01
C LEU A 113 3.39 -2.23 -16.54
N THR A 114 2.67 -1.92 -17.62
CA THR A 114 2.62 -0.57 -18.20
C THR A 114 2.12 0.46 -17.20
N PHE A 115 1.07 0.14 -16.44
CA PHE A 115 0.51 1.03 -15.42
C PHE A 115 1.16 0.93 -14.03
N SER A 116 2.19 0.09 -13.85
CA SER A 116 2.76 -0.14 -12.51
C SER A 116 3.31 1.13 -11.86
N ASP A 117 3.90 2.00 -12.68
CA ASP A 117 4.49 3.26 -12.22
C ASP A 117 3.41 4.25 -11.79
N LEU A 118 2.29 4.34 -12.52
CA LEU A 118 1.16 5.20 -12.13
C LEU A 118 0.51 4.72 -10.82
N ARG A 119 0.43 3.40 -10.59
CA ARG A 119 -0.10 2.84 -9.34
C ARG A 119 0.78 3.18 -8.13
N ALA A 120 2.09 3.34 -8.32
CA ALA A 120 2.99 3.73 -7.23
C ALA A 120 2.67 5.12 -6.65
N PHE A 121 1.93 5.96 -7.39
CA PHE A 121 1.47 7.27 -6.91
C PHE A 121 0.15 7.22 -6.13
N ARG A 122 -0.59 6.11 -6.16
CA ARG A 122 -1.87 5.93 -5.44
C ARG A 122 -1.73 6.12 -3.92
N SER A 123 -0.54 5.89 -3.37
CA SER A 123 -0.28 5.78 -1.94
C SER A 123 0.29 7.04 -1.28
N ARG A 124 0.53 8.13 -2.03
CA ARG A 124 1.26 9.30 -1.51
C ARG A 124 0.35 10.44 -1.03
N GLY A 125 -0.85 10.12 -0.55
CA GLY A 125 -1.60 11.10 0.24
C GLY A 125 -0.76 11.49 1.44
N LYS A 126 -0.48 12.78 1.64
CA LYS A 126 0.20 13.26 2.85
C LYS A 126 -0.56 12.69 4.04
N ARG A 127 0.13 11.94 4.91
CA ARG A 127 -0.49 11.40 6.13
C ARG A 127 -1.13 12.57 6.86
N ILE A 128 -2.42 12.46 7.17
CA ILE A 128 -3.07 13.46 7.99
C ILE A 128 -2.51 13.28 9.39
N GLU A 129 -1.74 14.26 9.84
CA GLU A 129 -1.17 14.24 11.18
C GLU A 129 -2.30 14.27 12.22
N PRO A 130 -2.18 13.58 13.36
CA PRO A 130 -3.13 13.71 14.46
C PRO A 130 -3.27 15.17 14.90
N LEU A 131 -4.41 15.49 15.52
CA LEU A 131 -4.61 16.79 16.14
C LEU A 131 -3.64 16.97 17.31
N ALA A 132 -2.90 18.08 17.32
CA ALA A 132 -2.03 18.40 18.46
C ALA A 132 -2.88 18.69 19.70
N ALA A 133 -2.29 18.55 20.90
CA ALA A 133 -3.05 18.75 22.14
C ALA A 133 -3.59 20.20 22.26
N GLY A 134 -2.77 21.21 21.91
CA GLY A 134 -3.18 22.61 21.90
C GLY A 134 -4.32 22.88 20.91
N ASP A 135 -4.21 22.36 19.68
CA ASP A 135 -5.25 22.49 18.66
C ASP A 135 -6.58 21.85 19.10
N ASP A 136 -6.54 20.72 19.83
CA ASP A 136 -7.74 20.07 20.37
C ASP A 136 -8.39 20.95 21.44
N VAL A 137 -7.61 21.48 22.39
CA VAL A 137 -8.11 22.38 23.44
C VAL A 137 -8.74 23.64 22.83
N ALA A 138 -8.01 24.34 21.96
CA ALA A 138 -8.49 25.55 21.29
C ALA A 138 -9.78 25.29 20.48
N LEU A 139 -9.88 24.14 19.81
CA LEU A 139 -11.11 23.75 19.13
C LEU A 139 -12.27 23.62 20.13
N TRP A 140 -12.12 22.87 21.22
CA TRP A 140 -13.22 22.64 22.17
C TRP A 140 -13.60 23.85 23.01
N GLU A 141 -12.68 24.79 23.22
CA GLU A 141 -13.01 26.12 23.77
C GLU A 141 -13.86 26.93 22.79
N LEU A 142 -13.52 26.89 21.50
CA LEU A 142 -14.23 27.64 20.45
C LEU A 142 -15.64 27.10 20.16
N ILE A 143 -15.79 25.77 20.09
CA ILE A 143 -17.04 25.13 19.63
C ILE A 143 -17.85 24.46 20.75
N GLY A 144 -17.28 24.31 21.94
CA GLY A 144 -17.89 23.60 23.06
C GLY A 144 -18.98 24.39 23.79
N PRO A 145 -19.83 23.70 24.57
CA PRO A 145 -20.78 24.36 25.45
C PRO A 145 -20.10 24.93 26.69
N ILE A 146 -20.77 25.90 27.30
CA ILE A 146 -20.34 26.61 28.50
C ILE A 146 -20.18 25.62 29.65
N ARG A 147 -19.07 25.77 30.38
CA ARG A 147 -18.77 25.00 31.59
C ARG A 147 -18.92 25.89 32.81
N ARG A 148 -19.44 25.30 33.90
CA ARG A 148 -19.49 25.90 35.22
C ARG A 148 -18.09 25.92 35.85
N LYS A 149 -17.94 26.64 36.96
CA LYS A 149 -16.68 26.75 37.72
C LYS A 149 -16.17 25.38 38.23
N ASP A 150 -17.06 24.42 38.44
CA ASP A 150 -16.73 23.03 38.83
C ASP A 150 -16.25 22.15 37.66
N GLY A 151 -16.15 22.72 36.45
CA GLY A 151 -15.74 22.01 35.24
C GLY A 151 -16.85 21.18 34.57
N ARG A 152 -18.05 21.10 35.15
CA ARG A 152 -19.21 20.42 34.54
C ARG A 152 -19.87 21.31 33.50
N TYR A 153 -20.52 20.70 32.51
CA TYR A 153 -21.29 21.46 31.53
C TYR A 153 -22.54 22.07 32.16
N GLU A 154 -22.89 23.28 31.74
CA GLU A 154 -24.17 23.87 32.10
C GLU A 154 -25.32 23.06 31.46
N THR A 155 -26.39 22.83 32.21
CA THR A 155 -27.59 22.12 31.75
C THR A 155 -28.82 23.03 31.85
N PRO A 156 -29.59 23.24 30.77
CA PRO A 156 -29.38 22.71 29.41
C PRO A 156 -28.08 23.22 28.78
N LEU A 157 -27.50 22.46 27.86
CA LEU A 157 -26.26 22.83 27.18
C LEU A 157 -26.44 24.16 26.46
N ARG A 158 -25.68 25.17 26.88
CA ARG A 158 -25.59 26.49 26.25
C ARG A 158 -24.23 26.66 25.58
N PHE A 159 -24.15 27.50 24.56
CA PHE A 159 -22.93 27.74 23.79
C PHE A 159 -22.58 29.23 23.81
N PRO A 160 -21.30 29.58 23.86
CA PRO A 160 -20.89 30.97 23.90
C PRO A 160 -21.24 31.71 22.62
N ASP A 161 -21.44 33.03 22.71
CA ASP A 161 -21.82 33.86 21.56
C ASP A 161 -20.73 33.96 20.50
N HIS A 162 -19.47 33.84 20.92
CA HIS A 162 -18.34 33.78 20.02
C HIS A 162 -18.25 32.45 19.26
N ASN A 163 -19.14 31.46 19.46
CA ASN A 163 -19.12 30.22 18.68
C ASN A 163 -19.35 30.52 17.18
N PRO A 164 -18.51 30.00 16.26
CA PRO A 164 -18.58 30.34 14.84
C PRO A 164 -19.82 29.79 14.13
N TRP A 165 -20.56 28.87 14.74
CA TRP A 165 -21.78 28.33 14.16
C TRP A 165 -23.01 29.17 14.51
N HIS A 166 -23.95 29.23 13.57
CA HIS A 166 -25.25 29.87 13.77
C HIS A 166 -25.95 29.28 15.01
N PRO A 167 -26.57 30.10 15.90
CA PRO A 167 -27.14 29.65 17.17
C PRO A 167 -27.99 28.39 17.09
N LYS A 168 -28.90 28.31 16.10
CA LYS A 168 -29.78 27.14 15.88
C LYS A 168 -29.06 25.87 15.44
N THR A 169 -27.79 25.95 15.05
CA THR A 169 -27.01 24.79 14.56
C THR A 169 -25.91 24.36 15.51
N ARG A 170 -25.65 25.12 16.59
CA ARG A 170 -24.53 24.86 17.52
C ARG A 170 -24.60 23.47 18.14
N LEU A 171 -25.76 23.10 18.70
CA LEU A 171 -25.96 21.79 19.34
C LEU A 171 -25.79 20.63 18.35
N ARG A 172 -26.45 20.68 17.19
CA ARG A 172 -26.33 19.66 16.13
C ARG A 172 -24.88 19.50 15.64
N ASN A 173 -24.21 20.61 15.34
CA ASN A 173 -22.85 20.59 14.81
C ASN A 173 -21.86 20.06 15.86
N TRP A 174 -22.06 20.42 17.12
CA TRP A 174 -21.27 19.93 18.25
C TRP A 174 -21.44 18.42 18.45
N ILE A 175 -22.67 17.90 18.38
CA ILE A 175 -22.94 16.44 18.40
C ILE A 175 -22.20 15.75 17.26
N GLY A 176 -22.27 16.28 16.04
CA GLY A 176 -21.52 15.76 14.90
C GLY A 176 -20.01 15.69 15.17
N ALA A 177 -19.43 16.77 15.70
CA ALA A 177 -18.00 16.84 16.04
C ALA A 177 -17.62 15.82 17.14
N LEU A 178 -18.44 15.66 18.18
CA LEU A 178 -18.24 14.67 19.25
C LEU A 178 -18.31 13.23 18.70
N LEU A 179 -19.29 12.93 17.85
CA LEU A 179 -19.39 11.61 17.20
C LEU A 179 -18.13 11.25 16.40
N ALA A 180 -17.54 12.23 15.72
CA ALA A 180 -16.31 12.02 14.96
C ALA A 180 -15.08 11.89 15.88
N ARG A 181 -15.00 12.69 16.95
CA ARG A 181 -13.86 12.71 17.88
C ARG A 181 -13.85 11.54 18.84
N ASP A 182 -14.95 11.32 19.55
CA ASP A 182 -15.03 10.37 20.66
C ASP A 182 -15.20 8.94 20.14
N SER A 183 -16.04 8.75 19.12
CA SER A 183 -16.34 7.43 18.55
C SER A 183 -15.55 7.11 17.27
N GLY A 184 -14.72 8.04 16.78
CA GLY A 184 -13.90 7.84 15.57
C GLY A 184 -14.73 7.64 14.29
N LEU A 185 -15.99 8.08 14.28
CA LEU A 185 -16.89 7.92 13.15
C LEU A 185 -16.41 8.74 11.95
N ARG A 186 -16.45 8.14 10.76
CA ARG A 186 -16.22 8.84 9.49
C ARG A 186 -17.40 9.75 9.22
N ARG A 187 -17.16 10.85 8.49
CA ARG A 187 -18.21 11.78 8.00
C ARG A 187 -19.46 11.07 7.46
N GLY A 188 -19.23 10.03 6.66
CA GLY A 188 -20.29 9.24 6.04
C GLY A 188 -21.16 8.45 7.03
N GLU A 189 -20.56 8.00 8.13
CA GLU A 189 -21.25 7.31 9.24
C GLU A 189 -22.06 8.33 10.05
N VAL A 190 -21.44 9.46 10.44
CA VAL A 190 -22.10 10.55 11.18
C VAL A 190 -23.39 11.02 10.49
N GLY A 191 -23.35 11.24 9.17
CA GLY A 191 -24.53 11.68 8.42
C GLY A 191 -25.57 10.58 8.11
N LYS A 192 -25.27 9.32 8.44
CA LYS A 192 -26.16 8.17 8.20
C LYS A 192 -26.75 7.56 9.47
N LEU A 193 -26.30 8.02 10.64
CA LEU A 193 -26.89 7.62 11.91
C LEU A 193 -28.37 7.99 11.95
N ARG A 194 -29.18 7.07 12.44
CA ARG A 194 -30.58 7.27 12.73
C ARG A 194 -30.84 7.36 14.22
N THR A 195 -32.05 7.72 14.61
CA THR A 195 -32.45 7.76 16.03
C THR A 195 -32.51 6.36 16.64
N ASP A 196 -32.89 5.34 15.88
CA ASP A 196 -32.89 3.92 16.28
C ASP A 196 -31.47 3.33 16.44
N ASP A 197 -30.44 4.03 15.95
CA ASP A 197 -29.04 3.64 16.16
C ASP A 197 -28.52 4.05 17.54
N VAL A 198 -29.21 4.95 18.25
CA VAL A 198 -28.83 5.37 19.61
C VAL A 198 -29.44 4.38 20.59
N ARG A 199 -28.59 3.57 21.22
CA ARG A 199 -28.98 2.45 22.08
C ARG A 199 -28.49 2.64 23.51
N ASN A 200 -29.08 1.88 24.41
CA ASN A 200 -28.71 1.86 25.82
C ASN A 200 -28.81 0.42 26.37
N VAL A 201 -27.98 -0.48 25.84
CA VAL A 201 -28.00 -1.90 26.22
C VAL A 201 -27.14 -2.13 27.47
N GLU A 202 -25.83 -1.89 27.35
CA GLU A 202 -24.85 -1.98 28.45
C GLU A 202 -24.32 -0.59 28.87
N GLY A 203 -25.15 0.43 28.66
CA GLY A 203 -24.77 1.85 28.70
C GLY A 203 -25.00 2.53 27.35
N PRO A 204 -24.83 3.87 27.28
CA PRO A 204 -25.15 4.61 26.07
C PRO A 204 -24.17 4.24 24.96
N CYS A 205 -24.70 3.73 23.86
CA CYS A 205 -23.92 3.31 22.70
C CYS A 205 -24.60 3.72 21.39
N ILE A 206 -23.84 3.66 20.30
CA ILE A 206 -24.32 3.90 18.94
C ILE A 206 -24.02 2.69 18.07
N ALA A 207 -25.07 2.14 17.46
CA ALA A 207 -24.97 1.10 16.46
C ALA A 207 -24.68 1.73 15.08
N VAL A 208 -23.49 1.46 14.54
CA VAL A 208 -23.19 1.77 13.15
C VAL A 208 -23.73 0.64 12.28
N VAL A 209 -24.92 0.85 11.72
CA VAL A 209 -25.57 -0.13 10.83
C VAL A 209 -25.38 0.28 9.37
N ARG A 210 -25.02 -0.68 8.51
CA ARG A 210 -24.80 -0.46 7.10
C ARG A 210 -26.13 -0.62 6.37
N ARG A 211 -26.72 0.52 5.98
CA ARG A 211 -27.95 0.57 5.19
C ARG A 211 -27.67 0.97 3.73
N PRO A 212 -27.23 0.03 2.86
CA PRO A 212 -27.09 0.31 1.44
C PRO A 212 -28.49 0.54 0.83
N GLN A 213 -28.64 1.56 -0.02
CA GLN A 213 -29.89 1.84 -0.74
C GLN A 213 -31.14 1.98 0.16
N ASP A 214 -30.96 2.58 1.34
CA ASP A 214 -32.05 2.89 2.25
C ASP A 214 -33.16 3.70 1.57
N VAL A 215 -34.37 3.12 1.50
CA VAL A 215 -35.57 3.71 0.87
C VAL A 215 -35.98 5.00 1.60
N LEU A 216 -35.69 5.12 2.89
CA LEU A 216 -35.99 6.32 3.69
C LEU A 216 -34.96 7.44 3.50
N ASP A 217 -33.88 7.20 2.73
CA ASP A 217 -32.86 8.20 2.40
C ASP A 217 -33.25 8.98 1.14
N THR A 218 -34.09 10.01 1.27
CA THR A 218 -34.57 10.81 0.13
C THR A 218 -33.52 11.76 -0.47
N ARG A 219 -32.30 11.82 0.10
CA ARG A 219 -31.22 12.66 -0.42
C ARG A 219 -30.77 12.18 -1.80
N THR A 220 -30.48 13.12 -2.69
CA THR A 220 -29.85 12.83 -3.99
C THR A 220 -28.51 12.12 -3.81
N SER A 221 -28.14 11.27 -4.77
CA SER A 221 -26.92 10.43 -4.73
C SER A 221 -25.61 11.22 -4.55
N ALA A 222 -25.57 12.48 -5.02
CA ALA A 222 -24.45 13.40 -4.82
C ALA A 222 -24.34 13.89 -3.36
N ASN A 223 -25.47 14.06 -2.67
CA ASN A 223 -25.57 14.65 -1.34
C ASN A 223 -25.65 13.61 -0.21
N ARG A 224 -25.93 12.35 -0.56
CA ARG A 224 -26.04 11.23 0.37
C ARG A 224 -24.68 10.87 1.02
N PRO A 225 -24.56 10.86 2.36
CA PRO A 225 -23.37 10.37 3.06
C PRO A 225 -23.10 8.88 2.75
N LYS A 226 -21.84 8.50 2.58
CA LYS A 226 -21.43 7.16 2.14
C LYS A 226 -20.71 6.41 3.25
N VAL A 227 -21.30 5.31 3.71
CA VAL A 227 -20.72 4.42 4.73
C VAL A 227 -19.81 3.39 4.04
N LYS A 228 -18.56 3.29 4.50
CA LYS A 228 -17.53 2.40 3.95
C LYS A 228 -17.13 1.27 4.91
N THR A 229 -17.75 1.23 6.08
CA THR A 229 -17.30 0.49 7.25
C THR A 229 -18.16 -0.72 7.52
N VAL A 230 -17.55 -1.67 8.22
CA VAL A 230 -18.24 -2.81 8.83
C VAL A 230 -19.10 -2.30 9.98
N GLU A 231 -20.24 -2.96 10.15
CA GLU A 231 -21.17 -2.71 11.23
C GLU A 231 -20.51 -2.97 12.59
N ARG A 232 -20.85 -2.15 13.58
CA ARG A 232 -20.30 -2.26 14.94
C ARG A 232 -21.11 -1.42 15.90
N GLU A 233 -21.08 -1.77 17.17
CA GLU A 233 -21.56 -0.90 18.23
C GLU A 233 -20.38 -0.17 18.87
N LEU A 234 -20.58 1.11 19.21
CA LEU A 234 -19.56 1.94 19.82
C LEU A 234 -20.11 2.57 21.09
N PRO A 235 -19.44 2.42 22.24
CA PRO A 235 -19.83 3.15 23.44
C PRO A 235 -19.67 4.66 23.19
N ILE A 236 -20.59 5.44 23.74
CA ILE A 236 -20.52 6.91 23.70
C ILE A 236 -20.41 7.49 25.11
N SER A 237 -19.87 8.69 25.22
CA SER A 237 -19.75 9.38 26.50
C SER A 237 -21.13 9.82 27.03
N ASN A 238 -21.28 9.90 28.36
CA ASN A 238 -22.51 10.43 28.98
C ASN A 238 -22.83 11.85 28.51
N VAL A 239 -21.80 12.65 28.21
CA VAL A 239 -21.95 14.01 27.65
C VAL A 239 -22.58 13.96 26.26
N LEU A 240 -22.11 13.06 25.38
CA LEU A 240 -22.69 12.89 24.06
C LEU A 240 -24.13 12.35 24.15
N ALA A 241 -24.40 11.40 25.05
CA ALA A 241 -25.75 10.89 25.29
C ALA A 241 -26.72 11.99 25.77
N LEU A 242 -26.28 12.85 26.70
CA LEU A 242 -27.02 14.02 27.17
C LEU A 242 -27.30 15.00 26.02
N ALA A 243 -26.30 15.27 25.18
CA ALA A 243 -26.42 16.18 24.05
C ALA A 243 -27.45 15.67 23.02
N ILE A 244 -27.38 14.38 22.68
CA ILE A 244 -28.34 13.72 21.79
C ILE A 244 -29.74 13.77 22.37
N ARG A 245 -29.90 13.53 23.68
CA ARG A 245 -31.20 13.62 24.37
C ARG A 245 -31.77 15.04 24.29
N GLN A 246 -30.99 16.05 24.67
CA GLN A 246 -31.41 17.45 24.56
C GLN A 246 -31.83 17.79 23.12
N TYR A 247 -30.98 17.48 22.15
CA TYR A 247 -31.26 17.73 20.73
C TYR A 247 -32.55 17.05 20.24
N SER A 248 -32.80 15.83 20.69
CA SER A 248 -34.00 15.06 20.31
C SER A 248 -35.29 15.66 20.89
N HIS A 249 -35.25 16.28 22.06
CA HIS A 249 -36.42 16.89 22.70
C HIS A 249 -36.64 18.36 22.34
N THR A 250 -35.60 19.08 21.92
CA THR A 250 -35.70 20.48 21.46
C THR A 250 -36.46 20.55 20.14
N LEU A 251 -37.36 21.54 20.00
CA LEU A 251 -38.12 21.78 18.77
C LEU A 251 -37.20 22.19 17.62
N LEU A 252 -37.59 21.83 16.41
CA LEU A 252 -36.83 22.13 15.20
C LEU A 252 -36.56 23.63 15.02
N ARG A 253 -37.57 24.49 15.28
CA ARG A 253 -37.45 25.96 15.21
C ARG A 253 -36.42 26.56 16.18
N ASP A 254 -36.14 25.83 17.28
CA ASP A 254 -35.21 26.21 18.35
C ASP A 254 -33.84 25.54 18.17
N GLY A 255 -33.58 24.94 17.00
CA GLY A 255 -32.29 24.29 16.70
C GLY A 255 -32.18 22.83 17.15
N GLY A 256 -33.31 22.22 17.52
CA GLY A 256 -33.42 20.81 17.88
C GLY A 256 -33.77 19.90 16.72
N ARG A 257 -34.41 18.77 17.05
CA ARG A 257 -34.81 17.73 16.10
C ARG A 257 -36.29 17.33 16.21
N ARG A 258 -36.96 17.71 17.30
CA ARG A 258 -38.37 17.37 17.54
C ARG A 258 -39.25 18.00 16.46
N GLY A 259 -40.01 17.17 15.76
CA GLY A 259 -40.85 17.56 14.63
C GLY A 259 -40.31 17.16 13.24
N ALA A 260 -39.06 16.68 13.13
CA ALA A 260 -38.52 16.22 11.84
C ALA A 260 -39.08 14.84 11.42
N ARG A 261 -39.57 14.76 10.17
CA ARG A 261 -40.28 13.59 9.59
C ARG A 261 -39.37 12.52 8.97
N THR A 262 -38.15 12.40 9.46
CA THR A 262 -37.14 11.49 8.91
C THR A 262 -36.54 10.66 10.04
N PRO A 263 -36.01 9.43 9.83
CA PRO A 263 -35.39 8.66 10.92
C PRO A 263 -33.95 9.10 11.23
N TYR A 264 -33.33 9.94 10.40
CA TYR A 264 -31.94 10.35 10.58
C TYR A 264 -31.74 11.18 11.85
N LEU A 265 -30.60 10.98 12.52
CA LEU A 265 -30.28 11.65 13.78
C LEU A 265 -30.08 13.15 13.54
N LEU A 266 -29.16 13.53 12.65
CA LEU A 266 -28.83 14.92 12.36
C LEU A 266 -29.65 15.46 11.19
N VAL A 267 -30.38 16.56 11.42
CA VAL A 267 -31.27 17.18 10.43
C VAL A 267 -30.92 18.65 10.15
N THR A 268 -31.38 19.18 9.02
CA THR A 268 -31.34 20.61 8.69
C THR A 268 -32.38 21.39 9.51
N GLU A 269 -32.41 22.72 9.40
CA GLU A 269 -33.41 23.55 10.11
C GLU A 269 -34.84 23.27 9.60
N GLU A 270 -34.97 22.76 8.37
CA GLU A 270 -36.23 22.34 7.76
C GLU A 270 -36.60 20.88 8.13
N GLY A 271 -35.77 20.19 8.91
CA GLY A 271 -36.03 18.82 9.35
C GLY A 271 -35.69 17.75 8.32
N THR A 272 -34.95 18.10 7.26
CA THR A 272 -34.46 17.14 6.25
C THR A 272 -33.13 16.51 6.71
N PRO A 273 -32.75 15.30 6.25
CA PRO A 273 -31.49 14.67 6.64
C PRO A 273 -30.28 15.52 6.22
N ILE A 274 -29.31 15.71 7.12
CA ILE A 274 -28.11 16.51 6.80
C ILE A 274 -27.33 15.89 5.62
N SER A 275 -26.91 16.72 4.67
CA SER A 275 -26.13 16.26 3.52
C SER A 275 -24.64 16.12 3.84
N GLY A 276 -23.89 15.39 2.99
CA GLY A 276 -22.44 15.31 3.11
C GLY A 276 -21.72 16.66 2.94
N SER A 277 -22.24 17.54 2.09
CA SER A 277 -21.70 18.90 1.87
C SER A 277 -22.04 19.83 3.04
N SER A 278 -23.24 19.73 3.62
CA SER A 278 -23.63 20.44 4.84
C SER A 278 -22.74 20.05 6.01
N LEU A 279 -22.39 18.76 6.16
CA LEU A 279 -21.40 18.31 7.15
C LEU A 279 -20.02 18.93 6.91
N ASP A 280 -19.56 19.07 5.66
CA ASP A 280 -18.27 19.72 5.39
C ASP A 280 -18.32 21.24 5.65
N ALA A 281 -19.48 21.87 5.46
CA ALA A 281 -19.70 23.29 5.74
C ALA A 281 -19.50 23.63 7.22
N ILE A 282 -19.72 22.68 8.13
CA ILE A 282 -19.44 22.83 9.57
C ILE A 282 -17.99 23.29 9.80
N TRP A 283 -17.04 22.79 9.02
CA TRP A 283 -15.62 23.15 9.16
C TRP A 283 -15.26 24.47 8.48
N LYS A 284 -16.06 24.98 7.53
CA LYS A 284 -15.77 26.26 6.87
C LYS A 284 -15.77 27.41 7.89
N ALA A 285 -16.77 27.45 8.79
CA ALA A 285 -16.89 28.46 9.82
C ALA A 285 -15.77 28.37 10.88
N VAL A 286 -15.29 27.17 11.18
CA VAL A 286 -14.23 26.91 12.18
C VAL A 286 -12.84 27.24 11.63
N ASN A 287 -12.58 26.89 10.36
CA ASN A 287 -11.24 26.99 9.75
C ASN A 287 -10.74 28.42 9.58
N GLY A 288 -11.62 29.43 9.63
CA GLY A 288 -11.20 30.84 9.63
C GLY A 288 -10.71 31.35 10.98
N ARG A 289 -10.85 30.57 12.06
CA ARG A 289 -10.55 30.99 13.44
C ARG A 289 -9.47 30.17 14.13
N LEU A 290 -8.98 29.11 13.48
CA LEU A 290 -7.94 28.24 14.02
C LEU A 290 -6.72 28.27 13.09
N SER A 291 -5.53 28.18 13.68
CA SER A 291 -4.25 28.11 12.96
C SER A 291 -4.15 26.87 12.05
N ARG A 292 -4.90 25.82 12.37
CA ARG A 292 -4.92 24.55 11.64
C ARG A 292 -6.26 24.31 10.95
N ARG A 293 -6.19 23.92 9.68
CA ARG A 293 -7.34 23.50 8.89
C ARG A 293 -7.92 22.18 9.43
N MET A 294 -9.09 22.27 10.04
CA MET A 294 -9.90 21.17 10.55
C MET A 294 -10.72 20.48 9.45
N SER A 295 -10.93 19.19 9.65
CA SER A 295 -11.83 18.36 8.87
C SER A 295 -12.26 17.13 9.68
N TRP A 296 -13.31 16.45 9.23
CA TRP A 296 -13.77 15.18 9.81
C TRP A 296 -12.66 14.12 9.94
N HIS A 297 -11.72 14.07 9.00
CA HIS A 297 -10.63 13.09 9.03
C HIS A 297 -9.53 13.45 10.04
N VAL A 298 -9.35 14.74 10.34
CA VAL A 298 -8.42 15.21 11.37
C VAL A 298 -8.93 14.78 12.74
N LEU A 299 -10.22 14.99 13.03
CA LEU A 299 -10.83 14.59 14.32
C LEU A 299 -10.81 13.10 14.58
N ARG A 300 -11.03 12.29 13.53
CA ARG A 300 -10.99 10.84 13.63
C ARG A 300 -9.60 10.30 13.96
N THR A 301 -8.53 11.03 13.63
CA THR A 301 -7.17 10.54 13.83
C THR A 301 -6.80 10.69 15.31
N PRO A 302 -6.69 9.59 16.08
CA PRO A 302 -6.51 9.70 17.52
C PRO A 302 -5.14 10.32 17.83
N GLY A 303 -5.14 11.34 18.70
CA GLY A 303 -3.91 11.90 19.27
C GLY A 303 -3.25 10.93 20.27
N PRO A 304 -1.97 11.16 20.65
CA PRO A 304 -1.18 10.23 21.47
C PRO A 304 -1.82 9.88 22.83
N LYS A 305 -2.50 10.83 23.48
CA LYS A 305 -3.21 10.60 24.75
C LYS A 305 -4.51 9.81 24.59
N ARG A 306 -5.19 9.89 23.44
CA ARG A 306 -6.50 9.25 23.17
C ARG A 306 -6.39 7.75 22.89
N LEU A 307 -5.24 7.29 22.38
CA LEU A 307 -4.99 5.86 22.17
C LEU A 307 -5.05 5.06 23.48
N ARG A 308 -4.66 5.65 24.62
CA ARG A 308 -4.72 4.97 25.93
C ARG A 308 -6.15 4.73 26.40
N THR A 309 -7.05 5.70 26.24
CA THR A 309 -8.45 5.59 26.70
C THR A 309 -9.30 4.67 25.82
N ILE A 310 -9.11 4.72 24.49
CA ILE A 310 -9.88 3.91 23.53
C ILE A 310 -9.43 2.43 23.55
N CYS A 311 -8.12 2.17 23.74
CA CYS A 311 -7.60 0.81 23.80
C CYS A 311 -8.03 0.09 25.08
N TRP A 312 -8.13 0.81 26.21
CA TRP A 312 -8.55 0.21 27.49
C TRP A 312 -10.05 -0.13 27.55
N SER A 313 -10.93 0.68 26.96
CA SER A 313 -12.37 0.37 26.94
C SER A 313 -12.76 -0.69 25.91
N SER A 314 -12.05 -0.76 24.77
CA SER A 314 -12.36 -1.73 23.71
C SER A 314 -11.84 -3.15 24.01
N ILE A 315 -10.84 -3.29 24.89
CA ILE A 315 -10.25 -4.58 25.26
C ILE A 315 -11.08 -5.31 26.33
N TRP A 316 -11.89 -4.60 27.13
CA TRP A 316 -12.68 -5.24 28.20
C TRP A 316 -14.02 -5.82 27.72
N VAL A 317 -14.65 -5.25 26.68
CA VAL A 317 -15.99 -5.69 26.22
C VAL A 317 -15.93 -6.84 25.19
N VAL A 318 -14.79 -7.05 24.52
CA VAL A 318 -14.66 -8.13 23.51
C VAL A 318 -14.15 -9.45 24.11
N ARG A 319 -13.78 -9.49 25.40
CA ARG A 319 -13.05 -10.63 25.98
C ARG A 319 -13.81 -11.48 27.01
N THR A 320 -15.10 -11.21 27.28
CA THR A 320 -15.88 -11.96 28.29
C THR A 320 -16.99 -12.87 27.73
N HIS A 321 -17.21 -12.95 26.41
CA HIS A 321 -18.12 -13.95 25.84
C HIS A 321 -17.59 -14.54 24.54
N ARG A 322 -16.75 -15.58 24.68
CA ARG A 322 -16.47 -16.72 23.76
C ARG A 322 -14.99 -17.07 23.77
N LYS A 323 -14.72 -18.33 24.14
CA LYS A 323 -13.43 -19.03 24.24
C LYS A 323 -12.71 -18.86 25.57
N TRP A 324 -13.23 -19.53 26.61
CA TRP A 324 -12.42 -20.09 27.70
C TRP A 324 -13.18 -21.21 28.45
N CYS A 325 -13.79 -22.14 27.71
CA CYS A 325 -14.42 -23.33 28.30
C CYS A 325 -14.50 -24.47 27.27
N SER A 326 -13.39 -25.20 27.09
CA SER A 326 -13.37 -26.61 26.62
C SER A 326 -11.95 -27.22 26.47
N GLU A 327 -10.85 -26.47 26.54
CA GLU A 327 -9.51 -27.02 26.21
C GLU A 327 -8.50 -27.11 27.38
N CYS A 328 -8.91 -26.96 28.65
CA CYS A 328 -8.00 -27.06 29.80
C CYS A 328 -8.44 -28.03 30.93
N CYS A 329 -9.36 -28.96 30.70
CA CYS A 329 -9.81 -29.91 31.73
C CYS A 329 -9.54 -31.41 31.47
N GLU A 330 -8.70 -31.79 30.50
CA GLU A 330 -8.37 -33.22 30.28
C GLU A 330 -6.87 -33.50 30.12
N ARG A 331 -6.02 -32.77 30.84
CA ARG A 331 -4.59 -33.09 30.84
C ARG A 331 -3.94 -32.90 32.19
N TRP A 332 -4.44 -33.65 33.18
CA TRP A 332 -3.70 -34.11 34.35
C TRP A 332 -4.55 -35.17 35.06
N GLU A 333 -4.32 -36.45 34.77
CA GLU A 333 -4.26 -37.57 35.73
C GLU A 333 -4.23 -38.94 35.01
N ALA A 334 -3.24 -39.76 35.41
CA ALA A 334 -3.06 -41.20 35.21
C ALA A 334 -3.00 -41.75 33.75
N GLY A 335 -2.03 -42.56 33.33
CA GLY A 335 -1.22 -43.51 34.09
C GLY A 335 -1.51 -44.94 33.62
N ARG A 336 -0.62 -45.47 32.75
CA ARG A 336 -0.39 -46.89 32.36
C ARG A 336 -1.09 -47.47 31.11
N PRO A 337 -0.46 -48.50 30.47
CA PRO A 337 -0.53 -48.72 29.04
C PRO A 337 -1.28 -50.00 28.64
N HIS A 338 -1.93 -50.01 27.48
CA HIS A 338 -2.27 -51.25 26.79
C HIS A 338 -1.99 -51.20 25.29
N ARG A 339 -1.24 -52.23 24.86
CA ARG A 339 -1.02 -52.65 23.48
C ARG A 339 -2.36 -52.89 22.80
N THR A 340 -2.55 -52.41 21.58
CA THR A 340 -3.22 -53.19 20.54
C THR A 340 -2.62 -52.87 19.17
N ARG A 341 -2.43 -53.95 18.39
CA ARG A 341 -1.76 -54.07 17.10
C ARG A 341 -2.85 -54.39 16.07
N LEU A 342 -2.98 -53.68 14.96
CA LEU A 342 -3.67 -54.07 13.72
C LEU A 342 -3.39 -52.99 12.65
N LEU A 343 -2.52 -53.27 11.67
CA LEU A 343 -2.81 -53.74 10.28
C LEU A 343 -3.46 -52.64 9.40
N LEU A 344 -2.72 -51.99 8.51
CA LEU A 344 -2.37 -52.37 7.12
C LEU A 344 -3.41 -51.92 6.08
N THR A 345 -2.92 -51.11 5.12
CA THR A 345 -3.18 -51.04 3.65
C THR A 345 -3.39 -49.59 3.19
N SER A 346 -2.47 -48.95 2.44
CA SER A 346 -2.04 -49.17 1.04
C SER A 346 -3.07 -48.70 0.00
N ARG A 347 -2.88 -47.51 -0.61
CA ARG A 347 -3.10 -47.21 -2.05
C ARG A 347 -2.83 -45.74 -2.39
N MET A 348 -1.78 -45.48 -3.18
CA MET A 348 -1.81 -44.68 -4.42
C MET A 348 -0.39 -44.32 -4.87
N ARG A 349 0.20 -45.19 -5.70
CA ARG A 349 1.15 -44.84 -6.77
C ARG A 349 0.47 -45.24 -8.08
N LEU A 350 0.44 -44.33 -9.06
CA LEU A 350 0.46 -44.57 -10.52
C LEU A 350 -0.10 -43.32 -11.24
N ARG A 351 0.79 -42.50 -11.81
CA ARG A 351 0.57 -41.66 -13.01
C ARG A 351 1.88 -40.95 -13.37
N SER A 352 2.81 -41.69 -13.97
CA SER A 352 4.05 -41.16 -14.53
C SER A 352 4.51 -41.94 -15.76
N VAL A 353 3.62 -42.22 -16.73
CA VAL A 353 4.00 -42.73 -18.07
C VAL A 353 2.91 -42.35 -19.09
N ALA A 354 2.90 -41.10 -19.57
CA ALA A 354 2.10 -40.69 -20.75
C ALA A 354 2.47 -39.28 -21.28
N MET A 355 3.75 -38.88 -21.23
CA MET A 355 4.16 -37.51 -21.61
C MET A 355 5.44 -37.44 -22.45
N LEU A 356 5.87 -38.54 -23.08
CA LEU A 356 7.16 -38.62 -23.80
C LEU A 356 7.07 -39.00 -25.29
N THR A 357 5.89 -39.01 -25.89
CA THR A 357 5.74 -39.38 -27.32
C THR A 357 5.21 -38.26 -28.23
N CYS A 358 5.01 -37.04 -27.71
CA CYS A 358 4.48 -35.92 -28.49
C CYS A 358 5.54 -34.86 -28.88
N GLU A 359 6.77 -34.97 -28.36
CA GLU A 359 7.81 -33.95 -28.53
C GLU A 359 8.74 -34.21 -29.73
N SER A 360 8.83 -35.46 -30.23
CA SER A 360 9.64 -35.80 -31.41
C SER A 360 8.97 -35.41 -32.73
N ALA A 361 7.65 -35.56 -32.85
CA ALA A 361 6.92 -35.27 -34.09
C ALA A 361 6.88 -33.78 -34.48
N MET A 362 7.11 -32.87 -33.51
CA MET A 362 7.06 -31.42 -33.76
C MET A 362 8.43 -30.83 -34.15
N GLN A 363 9.53 -31.52 -33.87
CA GLN A 363 10.88 -31.07 -34.23
C GLN A 363 11.27 -31.43 -35.67
N ASP A 364 10.71 -32.50 -36.23
CA ASP A 364 11.01 -32.91 -37.61
C ASP A 364 10.33 -32.01 -38.66
N SER A 365 9.21 -31.36 -38.32
CA SER A 365 8.51 -30.45 -39.24
C SER A 365 9.17 -29.07 -39.39
N ILE A 366 10.09 -28.70 -38.48
CA ILE A 366 10.82 -27.41 -38.52
C ILE A 366 12.10 -27.53 -39.38
N ARG A 367 12.61 -28.74 -39.62
CA ARG A 367 13.81 -28.96 -40.43
C ARG A 367 13.58 -28.95 -41.94
N SER A 368 12.33 -28.97 -42.42
CA SER A 368 12.04 -29.02 -43.87
C SER A 368 11.98 -27.67 -44.58
N TRP A 369 12.17 -26.55 -43.87
CA TRP A 369 12.17 -25.20 -44.45
C TRP A 369 13.60 -24.69 -44.52
N GLY A 370 14.27 -24.98 -45.64
CA GLY A 370 15.66 -24.59 -45.93
C GLY A 370 15.86 -23.07 -46.03
N MET A 371 15.79 -22.37 -44.91
CA MET A 371 16.21 -20.98 -44.79
C MET A 371 17.64 -20.92 -44.24
N THR A 372 18.62 -20.81 -45.13
CA THR A 372 19.99 -20.43 -44.75
C THR A 372 20.00 -18.97 -44.29
N PRO A 373 20.40 -18.66 -43.05
CA PRO A 373 20.42 -17.29 -42.55
C PRO A 373 21.58 -16.51 -43.18
N THR A 374 21.27 -15.46 -43.94
CA THR A 374 22.24 -14.48 -44.43
C THR A 374 22.73 -13.62 -43.24
N PRO A 375 24.02 -13.61 -42.87
CA PRO A 375 24.42 -13.13 -41.53
C PRO A 375 24.40 -11.62 -41.29
N ASP A 376 24.38 -10.75 -42.32
CA ASP A 376 24.74 -9.33 -42.12
C ASP A 376 23.59 -8.30 -42.19
N ARG A 377 22.41 -8.63 -42.76
CA ARG A 377 21.28 -7.67 -42.83
C ARG A 377 20.52 -7.50 -41.50
N HIS A 378 20.56 -8.49 -40.61
CA HIS A 378 19.76 -8.49 -39.38
C HIS A 378 20.28 -7.59 -38.25
N LEU A 379 21.56 -7.20 -38.25
CA LEU A 379 22.14 -6.40 -37.15
C LEU A 379 21.68 -4.93 -37.18
N SER A 380 21.45 -4.37 -38.37
CA SER A 380 20.97 -3.00 -38.55
C SER A 380 19.47 -2.88 -38.26
N GLU A 381 18.66 -3.87 -38.67
CA GLU A 381 17.23 -3.95 -38.34
C GLU A 381 16.99 -4.15 -36.84
N ARG A 382 17.81 -5.00 -36.18
CA ARG A 382 17.71 -5.19 -34.73
C ARG A 382 17.92 -3.89 -33.97
N ARG A 383 18.71 -2.91 -34.40
CA ARG A 383 18.82 -1.65 -33.64
C ARG A 383 17.58 -0.76 -33.73
N ARG A 384 16.72 -0.93 -34.75
CA ARG A 384 15.59 -0.02 -35.03
C ARG A 384 14.38 -0.25 -34.12
N ASP A 385 14.26 -1.42 -33.48
CA ASP A 385 13.11 -1.74 -32.62
C ASP A 385 13.25 -1.22 -31.18
N LEU A 386 14.43 -0.71 -30.80
CA LEU A 386 14.64 -0.15 -29.46
C LEU A 386 14.06 1.25 -29.35
N PRO A 387 13.26 1.56 -28.30
CA PRO A 387 12.78 2.91 -28.08
C PRO A 387 13.96 3.87 -27.88
N ALA A 388 13.81 5.15 -28.24
CA ALA A 388 14.87 6.13 -28.01
C ALA A 388 15.22 6.20 -26.51
N LEU A 389 16.52 6.18 -26.19
CA LEU A 389 16.99 6.43 -24.83
C LEU A 389 16.93 7.95 -24.61
N PRO A 390 16.10 8.47 -23.69
CA PRO A 390 16.00 9.90 -23.47
C PRO A 390 17.30 10.43 -22.86
N GLU A 391 17.92 11.45 -23.46
CA GLU A 391 19.18 12.06 -23.00
C GLU A 391 19.15 12.43 -21.52
N ARG A 392 17.97 12.86 -21.05
CA ARG A 392 17.71 13.27 -19.68
C ARG A 392 16.45 12.63 -19.13
N VAL A 393 16.51 12.19 -17.86
CA VAL A 393 15.37 11.61 -17.16
C VAL A 393 15.16 12.33 -15.82
N LEU A 394 13.99 12.93 -15.64
CA LEU A 394 13.60 13.44 -14.33
C LEU A 394 13.25 12.28 -13.39
N ILE A 395 14.06 12.08 -12.36
CA ILE A 395 13.89 10.96 -11.43
C ILE A 395 12.79 11.23 -10.40
N LYS A 396 12.44 10.20 -9.61
CA LYS A 396 11.42 10.26 -8.56
C LYS A 396 11.58 11.45 -7.59
N ASP A 397 12.81 11.80 -7.25
CA ASP A 397 13.14 12.88 -6.31
C ASP A 397 13.45 14.21 -7.03
N ARG A 398 13.00 14.35 -8.28
CA ARG A 398 13.16 15.54 -9.15
C ARG A 398 14.60 15.92 -9.50
N GLN A 399 15.55 15.01 -9.31
CA GLN A 399 16.89 15.22 -9.87
C GLN A 399 16.86 14.94 -11.37
N ASP A 400 17.69 15.68 -12.11
CA ASP A 400 17.93 15.41 -13.53
C ASP A 400 19.01 14.34 -13.67
N LEU A 401 18.71 13.28 -14.41
CA LEU A 401 19.62 12.18 -14.70
C LEU A 401 20.04 12.25 -16.16
N SER A 402 21.30 12.58 -16.44
CA SER A 402 21.87 12.38 -17.77
C SER A 402 22.06 10.87 -18.02
N THR A 403 21.61 10.40 -19.18
CA THR A 403 21.79 9.01 -19.63
C THR A 403 22.94 8.87 -20.62
N GLU A 404 23.76 9.90 -20.78
CA GLU A 404 24.92 9.86 -21.67
C GLU A 404 26.04 8.96 -21.10
N GLY A 405 26.70 8.21 -21.98
CA GLY A 405 27.82 7.34 -21.63
C GLY A 405 27.43 6.06 -20.87
N ASP A 406 28.43 5.47 -20.21
CA ASP A 406 28.34 4.17 -19.51
C ASP A 406 28.33 4.28 -17.98
N ILE A 407 28.48 5.48 -17.44
CA ILE A 407 28.40 5.74 -16.00
C ILE A 407 27.42 6.88 -15.79
N TRP A 408 26.29 6.58 -15.17
CA TRP A 408 25.33 7.62 -14.82
C TRP A 408 25.46 7.97 -13.35
N ARG A 409 25.51 9.27 -13.03
CA ARG A 409 25.73 9.76 -11.67
C ARG A 409 24.48 10.46 -11.15
N LEU A 410 24.10 10.12 -9.92
CA LEU A 410 22.94 10.68 -9.22
C LEU A 410 23.32 11.00 -7.78
N ARG A 411 22.65 11.96 -7.13
CA ARG A 411 22.78 12.09 -5.67
C ARG A 411 21.90 11.06 -4.99
N ALA A 412 22.36 10.54 -3.85
CA ALA A 412 21.61 9.55 -3.07
C ALA A 412 20.21 10.06 -2.66
N ASN A 413 20.08 11.35 -2.34
CA ASN A 413 18.82 12.03 -2.00
C ASN A 413 18.75 13.43 -2.66
N SER A 414 17.54 13.99 -2.79
CA SER A 414 17.32 15.36 -3.30
C SER A 414 17.94 16.45 -2.42
N ASP A 415 17.97 16.23 -1.11
CA ASP A 415 18.30 17.26 -0.11
C ASP A 415 19.81 17.33 0.20
N GLY A 416 20.63 16.66 -0.61
CA GLY A 416 22.06 16.45 -0.35
C GLY A 416 22.40 15.00 -0.01
N GLY A 417 23.66 14.62 -0.27
CA GLY A 417 24.18 13.26 -0.13
C GLY A 417 25.27 12.95 -1.14
N GLY A 418 25.97 11.82 -0.91
CA GLY A 418 26.99 11.30 -1.81
C GLY A 418 26.44 10.93 -3.19
N TYR A 419 27.33 10.83 -4.16
CA TYR A 419 26.99 10.36 -5.50
C TYR A 419 26.87 8.85 -5.53
N VAL A 420 25.80 8.37 -6.17
CA VAL A 420 25.59 6.98 -6.52
C VAL A 420 25.87 6.85 -8.02
N SER A 421 26.80 5.96 -8.37
CA SER A 421 27.14 5.65 -9.75
C SER A 421 26.37 4.42 -10.22
N ILE A 422 25.67 4.57 -11.34
CA ILE A 422 25.05 3.50 -12.11
C ILE A 422 26.03 3.15 -13.22
N ASP A 423 26.85 2.12 -13.00
CA ASP A 423 27.94 1.73 -13.90
C ASP A 423 27.53 0.54 -14.78
N PHE A 424 27.59 0.73 -16.10
CA PHE A 424 27.30 -0.30 -17.10
C PHE A 424 28.58 -0.95 -17.66
N ARG A 425 29.77 -0.39 -17.38
CA ARG A 425 31.05 -0.92 -17.88
C ARG A 425 31.31 -2.37 -17.49
N PRO A 426 30.89 -2.89 -16.32
CA PRO A 426 31.06 -4.30 -16.01
C PRO A 426 30.31 -5.27 -16.94
N LEU A 427 29.41 -4.77 -17.79
CA LEU A 427 28.76 -5.56 -18.84
C LEU A 427 29.56 -5.61 -20.15
N ILE A 428 30.49 -4.67 -20.35
CA ILE A 428 31.35 -4.61 -21.53
C ILE A 428 32.25 -5.84 -21.53
N GLY A 429 32.29 -6.54 -22.66
CA GLY A 429 33.06 -7.77 -22.84
C GLY A 429 32.31 -9.06 -22.46
N VAL A 430 31.33 -9.00 -21.54
CA VAL A 430 30.55 -10.18 -21.10
C VAL A 430 29.15 -10.26 -21.70
N ALA A 431 28.61 -9.14 -22.19
CA ALA A 431 27.29 -9.07 -22.80
C ALA A 431 27.34 -8.45 -24.21
N SER A 432 26.33 -8.72 -25.04
CA SER A 432 26.18 -8.07 -26.34
C SER A 432 25.85 -6.58 -26.17
N THR A 433 26.20 -5.74 -27.16
CA THR A 433 25.87 -4.30 -27.13
C THR A 433 24.37 -4.10 -26.96
N ARG A 434 23.55 -4.91 -27.65
CA ARG A 434 22.09 -4.87 -27.55
C ARG A 434 21.60 -5.20 -26.14
N PHE A 435 22.22 -6.18 -25.48
CA PHE A 435 21.91 -6.50 -24.09
C PHE A 435 22.07 -5.28 -23.17
N ILE A 436 23.19 -4.56 -23.30
CA ILE A 436 23.51 -3.38 -22.49
C ILE A 436 22.50 -2.25 -22.77
N GLU A 437 22.21 -1.99 -24.05
CA GLU A 437 21.28 -0.94 -24.48
C GLU A 437 19.85 -1.15 -23.96
N ILE A 438 19.40 -2.41 -23.87
CA ILE A 438 18.11 -2.79 -23.28
C ILE A 438 18.11 -2.53 -21.77
N VAL A 439 19.20 -2.87 -21.07
CA VAL A 439 19.35 -2.62 -19.63
C VAL A 439 19.35 -1.12 -19.34
N LYS A 440 20.06 -0.30 -20.13
CA LYS A 440 20.04 1.17 -20.01
C LYS A 440 18.61 1.72 -20.08
N ARG A 441 17.84 1.33 -21.10
CA ARG A 441 16.44 1.75 -21.27
C ARG A 441 15.54 1.32 -20.11
N PHE A 442 15.72 0.10 -19.61
CA PHE A 442 15.00 -0.36 -18.42
C PHE A 442 15.34 0.49 -17.19
N VAL A 443 16.62 0.78 -16.96
CA VAL A 443 17.08 1.60 -15.81
C VAL A 443 16.57 3.03 -15.94
N ALA A 444 16.66 3.64 -17.13
CA ALA A 444 16.12 4.97 -17.41
C ALA A 444 14.61 5.04 -17.11
N ARG A 445 13.84 4.03 -17.54
CA ARG A 445 12.42 3.92 -17.20
C ARG A 445 12.21 3.84 -15.69
N LYS A 446 12.97 3.01 -14.98
CA LYS A 446 12.86 2.83 -13.52
C LYS A 446 13.30 4.05 -12.73
N ALA A 447 14.18 4.90 -13.26
CA ALA A 447 14.62 6.11 -12.58
C ALA A 447 13.46 7.06 -12.24
N ARG A 448 12.37 7.03 -13.02
CA ARG A 448 11.14 7.79 -12.76
C ARG A 448 10.43 7.37 -11.46
N THR A 449 10.65 6.15 -10.96
CA THR A 449 9.93 5.60 -9.80
C THR A 449 10.82 5.05 -8.68
N TYR A 450 12.11 4.84 -8.93
CA TYR A 450 13.06 4.22 -8.00
C TYR A 450 14.05 5.25 -7.45
N LEU A 451 14.64 4.95 -6.29
CA LEU A 451 15.71 5.75 -5.68
C LEU A 451 17.07 5.36 -6.30
N ALA A 452 18.05 6.25 -6.23
CA ALA A 452 19.37 6.08 -6.86
C ALA A 452 20.04 4.73 -6.52
N TRP A 453 20.09 4.35 -5.24
CA TRP A 453 20.65 3.05 -4.81
C TRP A 453 19.91 1.83 -5.37
N SER A 454 18.60 1.95 -5.58
CA SER A 454 17.83 0.86 -6.18
C SER A 454 18.15 0.69 -7.67
N LEU A 455 18.52 1.78 -8.36
CA LEU A 455 18.97 1.73 -9.76
C LEU A 455 20.36 1.09 -9.85
N ALA A 456 21.30 1.49 -8.99
CA ALA A 456 22.62 0.86 -8.92
C ALA A 456 22.53 -0.64 -8.58
N ASN A 457 21.62 -1.03 -7.68
CA ASN A 457 21.40 -2.46 -7.38
C ASN A 457 20.88 -3.25 -8.58
N ILE A 458 20.06 -2.64 -9.46
CA ILE A 458 19.63 -3.28 -10.71
C ILE A 458 20.86 -3.54 -11.59
N THR A 459 21.73 -2.55 -11.81
CA THR A 459 22.91 -2.74 -12.67
C THR A 459 23.88 -3.76 -12.06
N PHE A 460 24.13 -3.72 -10.76
CA PHE A 460 24.96 -4.73 -10.09
C PHE A 460 24.41 -6.15 -10.22
N ALA A 461 23.11 -6.33 -10.07
CA ALA A 461 22.45 -7.61 -10.25
C ALA A 461 22.63 -8.14 -11.68
N VAL A 462 22.41 -7.27 -12.68
CA VAL A 462 22.56 -7.61 -14.09
C VAL A 462 24.03 -7.94 -14.42
N SER A 463 24.99 -7.18 -13.89
CA SER A 463 26.41 -7.43 -14.11
C SER A 463 26.92 -8.72 -13.47
N ARG A 464 26.39 -9.11 -12.30
CA ARG A 464 26.70 -10.43 -11.72
C ARG A 464 26.13 -11.56 -12.57
N ALA A 465 24.88 -11.42 -13.01
CA ALA A 465 24.21 -12.42 -13.83
C ALA A 465 24.87 -12.61 -15.20
N ALA A 466 25.20 -11.52 -15.90
CA ALA A 466 25.88 -11.57 -17.19
C ALA A 466 27.25 -12.26 -17.08
N ARG A 467 28.01 -11.98 -16.01
CA ARG A 467 29.28 -12.68 -15.73
C ARG A 467 29.07 -14.17 -15.49
N TYR A 468 28.10 -14.54 -14.66
CA TYR A 468 27.76 -15.94 -14.39
C TYR A 468 27.41 -16.70 -15.68
N TRP A 469 26.53 -16.15 -16.51
CA TRP A 469 26.13 -16.78 -17.77
C TRP A 469 27.25 -16.83 -18.81
N SER A 470 28.09 -15.80 -18.88
CA SER A 470 29.25 -15.77 -19.77
C SER A 470 30.28 -16.83 -19.37
N GLN A 471 30.60 -16.96 -18.08
CA GLN A 471 31.49 -18.01 -17.56
C GLN A 471 30.96 -19.41 -17.87
N ARG A 472 29.67 -19.65 -17.64
CA ARG A 472 29.00 -20.93 -17.97
C ARG A 472 29.04 -21.23 -19.47
N SER A 473 29.01 -20.19 -20.31
CA SER A 473 29.07 -20.29 -21.76
C SER A 473 30.50 -20.22 -22.32
N ARG A 474 31.52 -20.54 -21.51
CA ARG A 474 32.96 -20.51 -21.88
C ARG A 474 33.41 -19.16 -22.46
N GLY A 475 32.98 -18.06 -21.84
CA GLY A 475 33.36 -16.70 -22.23
C GLY A 475 32.57 -16.12 -23.39
N ARG A 476 31.56 -16.82 -23.92
CA ARG A 476 30.66 -16.24 -24.93
C ARG A 476 29.92 -15.04 -24.34
N ARG A 477 29.73 -14.00 -25.16
CA ARG A 477 28.93 -12.84 -24.79
C ARG A 477 27.47 -13.25 -24.66
N VAL A 478 26.83 -12.79 -23.59
CA VAL A 478 25.42 -13.06 -23.29
C VAL A 478 24.51 -12.16 -24.11
N ASP A 479 23.43 -12.72 -24.63
CA ASP A 479 22.37 -12.00 -25.34
C ASP A 479 21.00 -12.37 -24.76
N TRP A 480 20.05 -11.43 -24.70
CA TRP A 480 18.71 -11.71 -24.15
C TRP A 480 17.98 -12.80 -24.95
N SER A 481 18.18 -12.83 -26.26
CA SER A 481 17.52 -13.78 -27.19
C SER A 481 17.98 -15.23 -27.03
N THR A 482 19.16 -15.45 -26.44
CA THR A 482 19.72 -16.79 -26.23
C THR A 482 19.39 -17.39 -24.87
N LEU A 483 18.92 -16.58 -23.92
CA LEU A 483 18.56 -17.06 -22.58
C LEU A 483 17.32 -17.95 -22.61
N ARG A 484 17.34 -18.97 -21.76
CA ARG A 484 16.25 -19.94 -21.55
C ARG A 484 15.89 -20.03 -20.07
N ILE A 485 14.76 -20.66 -19.75
CA ILE A 485 14.31 -20.82 -18.35
C ILE A 485 15.39 -21.46 -17.46
N ALA A 486 16.14 -22.42 -18.00
CA ALA A 486 17.22 -23.12 -17.31
C ALA A 486 18.33 -22.17 -16.86
N ASP A 487 18.66 -21.13 -17.65
CA ASP A 487 19.69 -20.15 -17.30
C ASP A 487 19.29 -19.29 -16.10
N PHE A 488 18.00 -18.94 -16.00
CA PHE A 488 17.47 -18.19 -14.86
C PHE A 488 17.34 -19.05 -13.61
N GLN A 489 16.96 -20.32 -13.75
CA GLN A 489 16.91 -21.28 -12.64
C GLN A 489 18.32 -21.59 -12.10
N ALA A 490 19.30 -21.77 -13.00
CA ALA A 490 20.69 -21.96 -12.63
C ALA A 490 21.24 -20.73 -11.89
N LEU A 491 20.95 -19.52 -12.39
CA LEU A 491 21.34 -18.28 -11.71
C LEU A 491 20.66 -18.14 -10.33
N LEU A 492 19.36 -18.46 -10.23
CA LEU A 492 18.65 -18.40 -8.95
C LEU A 492 19.28 -19.38 -7.95
N SER A 493 19.58 -20.61 -8.37
CA SER A 493 20.21 -21.63 -7.53
C SER A 493 21.59 -21.16 -7.07
N TYR A 494 22.41 -20.66 -8.01
CA TYR A 494 23.71 -20.05 -7.70
C TYR A 494 23.60 -18.90 -6.69
N GLY A 495 22.63 -18.00 -6.85
CA GLY A 495 22.44 -16.88 -5.92
C GLY A 495 21.98 -17.30 -4.52
N LEU A 496 21.31 -18.45 -4.40
CA LEU A 496 20.88 -19.03 -3.12
C LEU A 496 22.01 -19.78 -2.41
N GLU A 497 22.81 -20.52 -3.17
CA GLU A 497 23.89 -21.39 -2.65
C GLU A 497 25.21 -20.64 -2.43
N SER A 498 25.51 -19.63 -3.26
CA SER A 498 26.78 -18.90 -3.17
C SER A 498 26.83 -18.00 -1.93
N PRO A 499 27.94 -18.02 -1.15
CA PRO A 499 28.21 -17.04 -0.10
C PRO A 499 28.23 -15.60 -0.63
N GLN A 500 28.68 -15.44 -1.88
CA GLN A 500 28.71 -14.17 -2.61
C GLN A 500 27.36 -13.84 -3.26
N GLY A 501 26.42 -14.77 -3.25
CA GLY A 501 25.08 -14.63 -3.81
C GLY A 501 24.19 -13.75 -2.93
N VAL A 502 23.61 -12.72 -3.52
CA VAL A 502 22.57 -11.86 -2.89
C VAL A 502 21.19 -12.53 -2.81
N GLY A 503 21.15 -13.87 -2.77
CA GLY A 503 19.91 -14.64 -2.73
C GLY A 503 19.11 -14.49 -4.02
N GLY A 504 17.79 -14.56 -3.90
CA GLY A 504 16.88 -14.36 -5.03
C GLY A 504 16.78 -12.94 -5.60
N ASN A 505 17.61 -11.98 -5.15
CA ASN A 505 17.52 -10.59 -5.59
C ASN A 505 17.94 -10.39 -7.06
N ASP A 506 19.00 -11.07 -7.50
CA ASP A 506 19.49 -10.93 -8.89
C ASP A 506 18.47 -11.46 -9.88
N PHE A 507 17.93 -12.66 -9.62
CA PHE A 507 16.82 -13.23 -10.36
C PHE A 507 15.59 -12.29 -10.39
N ALA A 508 15.25 -11.65 -9.26
CA ALA A 508 14.09 -10.75 -9.22
C ALA A 508 14.25 -9.52 -10.13
N HIS A 509 15.46 -8.94 -10.22
CA HIS A 509 15.74 -7.83 -11.11
C HIS A 509 15.71 -8.24 -12.58
N LEU A 510 16.33 -9.37 -12.92
CA LEU A 510 16.32 -9.90 -14.28
C LEU A 510 14.93 -10.29 -14.75
N ARG A 511 14.15 -10.92 -13.89
CA ARG A 511 12.74 -11.20 -14.18
C ARG A 511 11.95 -9.93 -14.44
N ALA A 512 12.24 -8.84 -13.74
CA ALA A 512 11.58 -7.56 -13.98
C ALA A 512 11.99 -6.94 -15.33
N ILE A 513 13.26 -7.07 -15.72
CA ILE A 513 13.75 -6.65 -17.03
C ILE A 513 13.10 -7.48 -18.13
N TYR A 514 13.09 -8.82 -17.96
CA TYR A 514 12.53 -9.75 -18.92
C TYR A 514 11.03 -9.51 -19.13
N ALA A 515 10.27 -9.34 -18.04
CA ALA A 515 8.85 -9.01 -18.11
C ALA A 515 8.59 -7.64 -18.77
N TRP A 516 9.45 -6.64 -18.54
CA TRP A 516 9.35 -5.36 -19.23
C TRP A 516 9.66 -5.49 -20.72
N GLY A 517 10.76 -6.15 -21.09
CA GLY A 517 11.15 -6.40 -22.46
C GLY A 517 10.07 -7.13 -23.25
N ALA A 518 9.51 -8.19 -22.66
CA ALA A 518 8.47 -9.00 -23.28
C ALA A 518 7.10 -8.31 -23.38
N HIS A 519 6.60 -7.73 -22.29
CA HIS A 519 5.20 -7.30 -22.23
C HIS A 519 5.00 -5.80 -22.42
N VAL A 520 6.02 -4.98 -22.11
CA VAL A 520 5.91 -3.53 -22.18
C VAL A 520 6.61 -2.99 -23.40
N ALA A 521 7.90 -3.28 -23.57
CA ALA A 521 8.67 -2.82 -24.72
C ALA A 521 8.46 -3.69 -25.98
N ARG A 522 7.96 -4.92 -25.81
CA ARG A 522 7.73 -5.92 -26.87
C ARG A 522 8.94 -6.09 -27.79
N LEU A 523 10.13 -6.13 -27.20
CA LEU A 523 11.38 -6.28 -27.93
C LEU A 523 11.52 -7.73 -28.42
N THR A 524 12.09 -7.88 -29.61
CA THR A 524 12.24 -9.17 -30.29
C THR A 524 13.13 -10.17 -29.55
N ASP A 525 13.93 -9.71 -28.58
CA ASP A 525 14.81 -10.57 -27.78
C ASP A 525 14.11 -11.35 -26.66
N PHE A 526 12.84 -11.03 -26.39
CA PHE A 526 12.12 -11.56 -25.24
C PHE A 526 10.93 -12.40 -25.68
N ASP A 527 10.87 -13.63 -25.18
CA ASP A 527 9.72 -14.51 -25.34
C ASP A 527 8.67 -14.21 -24.26
N PRO A 528 7.45 -13.76 -24.62
CA PRO A 528 6.38 -13.52 -23.66
C PRO A 528 5.98 -14.74 -22.84
N LEU A 529 6.14 -15.97 -23.37
CA LEU A 529 5.86 -17.18 -22.62
C LEU A 529 6.93 -17.45 -21.56
N LEU A 530 8.21 -17.28 -21.90
CA LEU A 530 9.29 -17.35 -20.92
C LEU A 530 9.10 -16.31 -19.79
N ALA A 531 8.65 -15.09 -20.12
CA ALA A 531 8.35 -14.09 -19.10
C ALA A 531 7.27 -14.56 -18.09
N LEU A 532 6.22 -15.24 -18.57
CA LEU A 532 5.20 -15.84 -17.70
C LEU A 532 5.75 -17.00 -16.86
N GLN A 533 6.61 -17.84 -17.45
CA GLN A 533 7.28 -18.93 -16.71
C GLN A 533 8.17 -18.36 -15.59
N LEU A 534 8.99 -17.34 -15.87
CA LEU A 534 9.82 -16.67 -14.87
C LEU A 534 8.98 -16.05 -13.75
N LYS A 535 7.80 -15.52 -14.07
CA LYS A 535 6.85 -15.01 -13.07
C LYS A 535 6.36 -16.10 -12.11
N ALA A 536 6.18 -17.34 -12.59
CA ALA A 536 5.74 -18.47 -11.78
C ALA A 536 6.82 -18.96 -10.79
N ILE A 537 8.11 -18.72 -11.09
CA ILE A 537 9.21 -19.10 -10.20
C ILE A 537 9.18 -18.26 -8.92
N LYS A 538 9.09 -18.94 -7.77
CA LYS A 538 9.22 -18.33 -6.45
C LYS A 538 10.69 -18.21 -6.08
N ALA A 539 11.19 -16.98 -5.95
CA ALA A 539 12.56 -16.73 -5.50
C ALA A 539 12.59 -16.53 -3.97
N PRO A 540 13.16 -17.47 -3.19
CA PRO A 540 13.31 -17.34 -1.74
C PRO A 540 14.43 -16.34 -1.43
N GLY A 541 14.12 -15.05 -1.55
CA GLY A 541 15.11 -13.99 -1.35
C GLY A 541 14.52 -12.62 -1.08
N ASN A 542 13.22 -12.44 -1.30
CA ASN A 542 12.52 -11.21 -0.96
C ASN A 542 12.00 -11.18 0.48
N MET A 543 12.48 -12.08 1.34
CA MET A 543 12.40 -11.90 2.80
C MET A 543 13.48 -10.90 3.21
N LYS A 544 13.25 -9.60 2.92
CA LYS A 544 14.04 -8.51 3.48
C LYS A 544 14.04 -8.64 5.01
N GLY A 545 15.03 -9.33 5.57
CA GLY A 545 15.16 -9.58 7.00
C GLY A 545 15.69 -10.96 7.41
N ARG A 546 15.70 -11.98 6.55
CA ARG A 546 16.11 -13.34 6.99
C ARG A 546 17.58 -13.68 6.72
N LYS A 547 18.20 -13.16 5.65
CA LYS A 547 19.60 -13.48 5.29
C LYS A 547 20.66 -12.77 6.15
N VAL A 548 20.27 -11.78 6.97
CA VAL A 548 21.18 -11.12 7.94
C VAL A 548 21.29 -11.95 9.25
N LEU A 549 20.54 -13.04 9.40
CA LEU A 549 20.44 -13.76 10.67
C LEU A 549 21.10 -15.15 10.71
N GLY A 550 21.77 -15.62 9.65
CA GLY A 550 22.00 -17.08 9.59
C GLY A 550 23.16 -17.66 8.81
N SER A 551 24.21 -16.91 8.44
CA SER A 551 25.30 -17.57 7.69
C SER A 551 26.72 -17.02 7.85
N ASN A 552 26.93 -15.97 8.64
CA ASN A 552 28.28 -15.57 9.03
C ASN A 552 28.39 -15.71 10.56
N PRO A 553 29.29 -16.54 11.11
CA PRO A 553 29.50 -16.66 12.55
C PRO A 553 29.85 -15.31 13.21
N GLU A 554 30.51 -14.41 12.48
CA GLU A 554 30.93 -13.09 12.97
C GLU A 554 29.85 -12.00 12.83
N GLU A 555 28.83 -12.22 11.99
CA GLU A 555 27.71 -11.29 11.78
C GLU A 555 26.35 -11.91 12.15
N GLY A 556 26.39 -13.02 12.88
CA GLY A 556 25.23 -13.77 13.35
C GLY A 556 24.51 -13.09 14.50
N SER A 557 23.39 -13.68 14.92
CA SER A 557 22.80 -13.32 16.21
C SER A 557 23.82 -13.69 17.30
N PHE A 558 24.06 -12.80 18.26
CA PHE A 558 24.91 -13.13 19.40
C PHE A 558 24.52 -14.49 19.98
N THR A 559 25.51 -15.36 20.18
CA THR A 559 25.33 -16.61 20.92
C THR A 559 24.86 -16.29 22.35
N PRO A 560 24.15 -17.22 23.03
CA PRO A 560 23.74 -17.01 24.42
C PRO A 560 24.91 -16.60 25.33
N GLU A 561 26.10 -17.17 25.11
CA GLU A 561 27.32 -16.82 25.84
C GLU A 561 27.78 -15.38 25.53
N GLU A 562 27.76 -14.94 24.27
CA GLU A 562 28.09 -13.56 23.88
C GLU A 562 27.07 -12.55 24.42
N VAL A 563 25.78 -12.90 24.44
CA VAL A 563 24.74 -12.07 25.07
C VAL A 563 25.00 -11.93 26.56
N GLU A 564 25.41 -13.00 27.24
CA GLU A 564 25.74 -12.96 28.66
C GLU A 564 27.01 -12.14 28.94
N LEU A 565 28.03 -12.24 28.10
CA LEU A 565 29.25 -11.43 28.17
C LEU A 565 28.96 -9.95 27.93
N LEU A 566 28.12 -9.64 26.93
CA LEU A 566 27.67 -8.28 26.64
C LEU A 566 26.84 -7.72 27.81
N ASP A 567 25.92 -8.51 28.37
CA ASP A 567 25.10 -8.11 29.53
C ASP A 567 25.96 -7.85 30.78
N LYS A 568 26.99 -8.69 31.03
CA LYS A 568 27.98 -8.47 32.10
C LYS A 568 28.80 -7.19 31.86
N ALA A 569 29.22 -6.92 30.63
CA ALA A 569 29.96 -5.71 30.28
C ALA A 569 29.10 -4.44 30.44
N LEU A 570 27.84 -4.49 29.97
CA LEU A 570 26.88 -3.38 30.12
C LEU A 570 26.54 -3.10 31.58
N LYS A 571 26.30 -4.14 32.40
CA LYS A 571 26.04 -3.99 33.85
C LYS A 571 27.24 -3.41 34.60
N ARG A 572 28.45 -3.65 34.13
CA ARG A 572 29.70 -3.08 34.69
C ARG A 572 30.02 -1.68 34.13
N GLY A 573 29.22 -1.18 33.20
CA GLY A 573 29.45 0.13 32.57
C GLY A 573 30.71 0.18 31.70
N VAL A 574 31.17 -0.95 31.18
CA VAL A 574 32.41 -1.03 30.38
C VAL A 574 32.12 -0.51 28.97
N GLY A 575 32.78 0.60 28.61
CA GLY A 575 32.67 1.24 27.29
C GLY A 575 32.31 2.71 27.38
N ASP A 576 32.32 3.41 26.24
CA ASP A 576 31.86 4.80 26.22
C ASP A 576 30.34 4.85 26.46
N PRO A 577 29.80 5.87 27.16
CA PRO A 577 28.38 5.93 27.51
C PRO A 577 27.44 5.85 26.30
N LYS A 578 27.85 6.34 25.13
CA LYS A 578 27.03 6.30 23.91
C LYS A 578 27.03 4.89 23.31
N GLY A 579 28.17 4.20 23.31
CA GLY A 579 28.29 2.80 22.91
C GLY A 579 27.46 1.87 23.79
N VAL A 580 27.53 2.05 25.11
CA VAL A 580 26.75 1.28 26.11
C VAL A 580 25.24 1.46 25.89
N ILE A 581 24.77 2.70 25.72
CA ILE A 581 23.35 2.99 25.45
C ILE A 581 22.90 2.35 24.13
N ILE A 582 23.72 2.42 23.08
CA ILE A 582 23.39 1.84 21.78
C ILE A 582 23.29 0.32 21.87
N ALA A 583 24.26 -0.35 22.48
CA ALA A 583 24.25 -1.80 22.68
C ALA A 583 23.05 -2.26 23.52
N GLN A 584 22.71 -1.53 24.59
CA GLN A 584 21.56 -1.83 25.42
C GLN A 584 20.22 -1.63 24.69
N LEU A 585 20.11 -0.61 23.83
CA LEU A 585 18.95 -0.41 22.95
C LEU A 585 18.80 -1.52 21.89
N PHE A 586 19.91 -2.06 21.39
CA PHE A 586 19.89 -3.20 20.49
C PHE A 586 19.40 -4.47 21.19
N GLN A 587 19.93 -4.75 22.38
CA GLN A 587 19.63 -5.96 23.16
C GLN A 587 18.19 -5.96 23.70
N GLU A 588 17.74 -4.86 24.33
CA GLU A 588 16.43 -4.81 24.99
C GLU A 588 15.26 -4.66 24.01
N LEU A 589 15.48 -4.04 22.84
CA LEU A 589 14.39 -3.65 21.93
C LEU A 589 14.43 -4.35 20.57
N GLY A 590 15.50 -5.09 20.25
CA GLY A 590 15.66 -5.80 18.97
C GLY A 590 15.63 -4.89 17.74
N LEU A 591 16.00 -3.61 17.90
CA LEU A 591 15.90 -2.61 16.84
C LEU A 591 17.07 -2.69 15.87
N ARG A 592 16.84 -2.39 14.57
CA ARG A 592 17.94 -2.35 13.58
C ARG A 592 18.74 -1.05 13.68
N PRO A 593 20.02 -1.01 13.27
CA PRO A 593 20.84 0.21 13.36
C PRO A 593 20.21 1.42 12.66
N ILE A 594 19.56 1.19 11.51
CA ILE A 594 18.86 2.25 10.78
C ILE A 594 17.58 2.74 11.48
N GLN A 595 16.98 1.95 12.37
CA GLN A 595 15.84 2.36 13.20
C GLN A 595 16.34 3.21 14.38
N VAL A 596 17.47 2.85 14.99
CA VAL A 596 18.15 3.61 16.04
C VAL A 596 18.65 4.97 15.51
N LEU A 597 19.22 5.01 14.30
CA LEU A 597 19.62 6.25 13.63
C LEU A 597 18.43 7.17 13.28
N ARG A 598 17.21 6.61 13.19
CA ARG A 598 15.98 7.36 12.88
C ARG A 598 15.19 7.76 14.14
N THR A 599 15.48 7.17 15.29
CA THR A 599 14.97 7.67 16.56
C THR A 599 15.67 8.98 16.89
N ARG A 600 14.95 10.11 16.76
CA ARG A 600 15.44 11.40 17.23
C ARG A 600 15.73 11.30 18.74
N CYS A 601 16.91 11.73 19.19
CA CYS A 601 17.35 11.71 20.59
C CYS A 601 16.42 12.45 21.58
N SER A 602 15.39 13.13 21.11
CA SER A 602 14.44 13.94 21.89
C SER A 602 13.61 13.14 22.91
N GLY A 603 13.76 11.81 22.98
CA GLY A 603 13.02 10.92 23.89
C GLY A 603 13.89 10.19 24.92
N LEU A 604 15.22 10.41 24.91
CA LEU A 604 16.16 9.77 25.84
C LEU A 604 16.23 10.61 27.12
N ARG A 605 15.90 10.02 28.27
CA ARG A 605 16.00 10.66 29.59
C ARG A 605 16.93 9.84 30.47
N ARG A 606 17.91 10.51 31.09
CA ARG A 606 18.80 9.92 32.10
C ARG A 606 18.14 10.08 33.47
N PHE A 607 18.05 9.00 34.21
CA PHE A 607 17.62 8.98 35.60
C PHE A 607 18.78 8.48 36.44
N GLU A 608 19.05 9.15 37.54
CA GLU A 608 20.06 8.73 38.50
C GLU A 608 19.37 8.54 39.83
N ALA A 609 19.64 7.40 40.46
CA ALA A 609 19.18 7.11 41.80
C ALA A 609 20.35 6.55 42.60
N ASN A 610 20.63 7.16 43.75
CA ASN A 610 21.57 6.60 44.70
C ASN A 610 20.86 5.47 45.44
N VAL A 611 21.36 4.26 45.29
CA VAL A 611 20.81 3.07 45.94
C VAL A 611 21.88 2.51 46.86
N VAL A 612 21.49 2.23 48.10
CA VAL A 612 22.37 1.59 49.09
C VAL A 612 22.12 0.10 49.02
N GLU A 613 23.15 -0.66 48.69
CA GLU A 613 23.06 -2.11 48.56
C GLU A 613 24.24 -2.72 49.31
N SER A 614 23.94 -3.59 50.29
CA SER A 614 24.93 -4.16 51.21
C SER A 614 25.76 -3.12 51.98
N GLY A 615 25.17 -1.96 52.31
CA GLY A 615 25.81 -0.91 53.10
C GLY A 615 26.68 0.07 52.30
N GLU A 616 26.92 -0.19 51.01
CA GLU A 616 27.62 0.73 50.12
C GLU A 616 26.63 1.49 49.23
N THR A 617 26.83 2.81 49.10
CA THR A 617 25.99 3.66 48.26
C THR A 617 26.52 3.64 46.83
N ARG A 618 25.70 3.17 45.87
CA ARG A 618 26.01 3.21 44.44
C ARG A 618 24.98 4.01 43.66
N THR A 619 25.44 4.87 42.75
CA THR A 619 24.56 5.62 41.85
C THR A 619 24.16 4.73 40.68
N LEU A 620 22.90 4.30 40.66
CA LEU A 620 22.32 3.62 39.50
C LEU A 620 21.88 4.67 38.48
N VAL A 621 22.53 4.64 37.31
CA VAL A 621 22.16 5.46 36.16
C VAL A 621 21.31 4.62 35.22
N ARG A 622 20.05 5.03 35.02
CA ARG A 622 19.12 4.38 34.09
C ARG A 622 18.74 5.33 32.98
N TYR A 623 18.89 4.89 31.73
CA TYR A 623 18.42 5.63 30.57
C TYR A 623 17.05 5.09 30.12
N VAL A 624 16.09 5.98 29.95
CA VAL A 624 14.74 5.63 29.44
C VAL A 624 14.56 6.29 28.08
N LEU A 625 14.43 5.47 27.02
CA LEU A 625 14.16 5.95 25.68
C LEU A 625 12.68 5.75 25.32
N SER A 626 11.95 6.86 25.14
CA SER A 626 10.55 6.81 24.68
C SER A 626 10.47 6.64 23.16
N ILE A 627 10.35 5.40 22.67
CA ILE A 627 10.19 5.13 21.24
C ILE A 627 8.71 5.13 20.86
N ARG A 628 8.32 6.02 19.93
CA ARG A 628 6.99 5.96 19.30
C ARG A 628 6.93 4.77 18.34
N ARG A 629 6.26 3.67 18.72
CA ARG A 629 5.93 2.61 17.75
C ARG A 629 4.94 3.16 16.68
N PRO A 630 5.16 2.90 15.39
CA PRO A 630 4.11 3.12 14.40
C PRO A 630 2.97 2.12 14.67
N PRO A 631 1.70 2.53 14.63
CA PRO A 631 0.59 1.59 14.82
C PRO A 631 0.51 0.64 13.61
N GLY A 632 0.59 -0.67 13.86
CA GLY A 632 0.32 -1.72 12.86
C GLY A 632 1.41 -2.79 12.63
N ILE A 633 2.33 -3.00 13.56
CA ILE A 633 3.22 -4.17 13.55
C ILE A 633 3.10 -4.82 14.94
N GLU A 634 2.37 -5.93 15.00
CA GLU A 634 2.55 -6.97 16.01
C GLU A 634 3.76 -7.82 15.63
#